data_AF-A0A2T1HW98-F1
#
_entry.id   AF-A0A2T1HW98-F1
#
_cell.length_a   1.000
_cell.length_b   1.000
_cell.length_c   1.000
_cell.angle_alpha   90.00
_cell.angle_beta   90.00
_cell.angle_gamma   90.00
#
_symmetry.space_group_name_H-M   'P 1'
#
loop_
_entity.id
_entity.type
_entity.pdbx_description
1 polymer ?
#
loop_
_entity_poly.entity_id
_entity_poly.type
_entity_poly.pdbx_seq_one_letter_code
_entity_poly.pdbx_strand_id
1 'polypeptide(L)'
;MRRAIAVFVASAAILTGSAVLAAPDWGAVGKALGREGSMQGDVYRVGLPRTDLRVRVDGVEIKPALALGGWLAFRPMGSEAMVMGDLVLTQQEINPVMAKLSESGITITAVHNHLLRAEPFTLYMHVAGRGDPVKLAAALHEALALSATPMALTTAAAPATALDLDQAAIEKTLGQKGKVNGGVLQFSAARGQPVKDEGMDVPESMGSAIGINMQPTGGGKVATTGDFVLTADEVNPVLKALRANGIEVTAIHNHMLADEPRLFFMHFWANDEAGKVATGLRAALDKVSLAGGAPKAGMDPQCKEVVAAQKQHSADEVAKCGQQQE
;
A
#
# COMPACT_ATOMS: atom_id res chain seq x y z
N MET A 1 77.52 16.59 -28.80
CA MET A 1 76.54 15.50 -28.97
C MET A 1 75.86 15.24 -27.63
N ARG A 2 74.66 15.79 -27.40
CA ARG A 2 73.84 15.51 -26.20
C ARG A 2 72.61 14.72 -26.64
N ARG A 3 72.50 13.47 -26.21
CA ARG A 3 71.37 12.57 -26.49
C ARG A 3 70.23 12.90 -25.53
N ALA A 4 69.07 13.28 -26.05
CA ALA A 4 67.85 13.42 -25.26
C ALA A 4 67.20 12.05 -25.09
N ILE A 5 66.95 11.65 -23.84
CA ILE A 5 66.18 10.45 -23.49
C ILE A 5 64.74 10.90 -23.27
N ALA A 6 63.83 10.45 -24.13
CA ALA A 6 62.40 10.67 -23.95
C ALA A 6 61.85 9.57 -23.03
N VAL A 7 61.36 9.96 -21.86
CA VAL A 7 60.64 9.08 -20.92
C VAL A 7 59.16 9.11 -21.32
N PHE A 8 58.61 7.95 -21.71
CA PHE A 8 57.19 7.77 -21.99
C PHE A 8 56.49 7.37 -20.69
N VAL A 9 55.65 8.24 -20.14
CA VAL A 9 54.78 7.92 -19.00
C VAL A 9 53.45 7.43 -19.56
N ALA A 10 53.21 6.12 -19.48
CA ALA A 10 51.92 5.52 -19.82
C ALA A 10 50.92 5.79 -18.69
N SER A 11 49.92 6.63 -18.96
CA SER A 11 48.80 6.88 -18.04
C SER A 11 47.78 5.75 -18.18
N ALA A 12 47.69 4.87 -17.18
CA ALA A 12 46.64 3.85 -17.12
C ALA A 12 45.33 4.49 -16.67
N ALA A 13 44.38 4.65 -17.58
CA ALA A 13 43.02 5.06 -17.25
C ALA A 13 42.30 3.90 -16.56
N ILE A 14 42.08 4.02 -15.24
CA ILE A 14 41.23 3.10 -14.48
C ILE A 14 39.78 3.44 -14.80
N LEU A 15 39.16 2.66 -15.68
CA LEU A 15 37.72 2.68 -15.91
C LEU A 15 37.02 2.05 -14.70
N THR A 16 36.57 2.88 -13.76
CA THR A 16 35.61 2.45 -12.73
C THR A 16 34.23 2.29 -13.38
N GLY A 17 33.95 1.11 -13.92
CA GLY A 17 32.59 0.76 -14.32
C GLY A 17 31.73 0.61 -13.08
N SER A 18 30.69 1.43 -12.94
CA SER A 18 29.63 1.18 -11.97
C SER A 18 28.96 -0.14 -12.34
N ALA A 19 29.20 -1.20 -11.56
CA ALA A 19 28.49 -2.45 -11.73
C ALA A 19 27.00 -2.18 -11.43
N VAL A 20 26.19 -2.15 -12.48
CA VAL A 20 24.73 -2.21 -12.33
C VAL A 20 24.44 -3.59 -11.74
N LEU A 21 24.07 -3.63 -10.46
CA LEU A 21 23.64 -4.87 -9.82
C LEU A 21 22.44 -5.42 -10.60
N ALA A 22 22.52 -6.69 -10.99
CA ALA A 22 21.44 -7.35 -11.71
C ALA A 22 20.18 -7.35 -10.83
N ALA A 23 19.02 -7.08 -11.44
CA ALA A 23 17.75 -7.19 -10.75
C ALA A 23 17.56 -8.63 -10.21
N PRO A 24 16.91 -8.81 -9.05
CA PRO A 24 16.55 -10.13 -8.56
C PRO A 24 15.83 -10.98 -9.61
N ASP A 25 16.07 -12.30 -9.59
CA ASP A 25 15.30 -13.25 -10.40
C ASP A 25 13.90 -13.42 -9.80
N TRP A 26 12.97 -12.56 -10.23
CA TRP A 26 11.57 -12.62 -9.79
C TRP A 26 10.86 -13.91 -10.15
N GLY A 27 11.32 -14.63 -11.18
CA GLY A 27 10.82 -15.96 -11.50
C GLY A 27 11.21 -16.97 -10.43
N ALA A 28 12.44 -16.92 -9.93
CA ALA A 28 12.88 -17.73 -8.79
C ALA A 28 12.13 -17.37 -7.50
N VAL A 29 11.87 -16.08 -7.26
CA VAL A 29 11.06 -15.61 -6.12
C VAL A 29 9.65 -16.19 -6.17
N GLY A 30 8.96 -16.07 -7.31
CA GLY A 30 7.62 -16.64 -7.47
C GLY A 30 7.57 -18.16 -7.28
N LYS A 31 8.58 -18.88 -7.78
CA LYS A 31 8.72 -20.33 -7.57
C LYS A 31 8.94 -20.68 -6.09
N ALA A 32 9.82 -19.97 -5.41
CA ALA A 32 10.11 -20.19 -3.99
C ALA A 32 8.90 -19.87 -3.10
N LEU A 33 8.13 -18.83 -3.45
CA LEU A 33 6.87 -18.53 -2.78
C LEU A 33 5.78 -19.56 -3.08
N GLY A 34 5.90 -20.31 -4.18
CA GLY A 34 4.87 -21.21 -4.68
C GLY A 34 3.71 -20.51 -5.39
N ARG A 35 3.87 -19.22 -5.72
CA ARG A 35 2.88 -18.42 -6.46
C ARG A 35 3.55 -17.28 -7.23
N GLU A 36 3.21 -17.16 -8.51
CA GLU A 36 3.70 -16.08 -9.36
C GLU A 36 2.99 -14.75 -9.09
N GLY A 37 3.77 -13.68 -9.15
CA GLY A 37 3.31 -12.29 -9.12
C GLY A 37 3.53 -11.55 -10.44
N SER A 38 3.37 -10.24 -10.41
CA SER A 38 3.58 -9.35 -11.56
C SER A 38 4.37 -8.09 -11.18
N MET A 39 5.06 -7.51 -12.15
CA MET A 39 5.78 -6.26 -11.96
C MET A 39 4.82 -5.06 -11.96
N GLN A 40 5.03 -4.15 -11.01
CA GLN A 40 4.39 -2.84 -10.91
C GLN A 40 5.48 -1.80 -10.72
N GLY A 41 5.98 -1.26 -11.84
CA GLY A 41 7.22 -0.48 -11.83
C GLY A 41 8.41 -1.37 -11.45
N ASP A 42 9.12 -1.01 -10.39
CA ASP A 42 10.25 -1.75 -9.83
C ASP A 42 9.84 -2.75 -8.72
N VAL A 43 8.55 -2.90 -8.45
CA VAL A 43 8.02 -3.79 -7.41
C VAL A 43 7.46 -5.08 -8.01
N TYR A 44 7.92 -6.23 -7.55
CA TYR A 44 7.33 -7.55 -7.85
C TYR A 44 6.25 -7.87 -6.81
N ARG A 45 4.98 -7.87 -7.22
CA ARG A 45 3.83 -8.00 -6.31
C ARG A 45 3.07 -9.29 -6.56
N VAL A 46 2.82 -10.04 -5.48
CA VAL A 46 2.07 -11.30 -5.46
C VAL A 46 0.77 -11.09 -4.69
N GLY A 47 -0.37 -11.37 -5.32
CA GLY A 47 -1.68 -11.31 -4.66
C GLY A 47 -2.04 -12.64 -4.00
N LEU A 48 -2.60 -12.58 -2.79
CA LEU A 48 -3.00 -13.71 -1.94
C LEU A 48 -4.48 -13.58 -1.52
N PRO A 49 -5.44 -13.59 -2.48
CA PRO A 49 -6.85 -13.48 -2.14
C PRO A 49 -7.34 -14.72 -1.38
N ARG A 50 -8.07 -14.52 -0.30
CA ARG A 50 -8.77 -15.58 0.46
C ARG A 50 -10.06 -16.00 -0.24
N THR A 51 -9.93 -16.65 -1.40
CA THR A 51 -11.05 -17.17 -2.19
C THR A 51 -11.74 -18.38 -1.55
N ASP A 52 -11.11 -18.98 -0.53
CA ASP A 52 -11.64 -20.03 0.32
C ASP A 52 -12.68 -19.50 1.33
N LEU A 53 -12.55 -18.23 1.75
CA LEU A 53 -13.42 -17.63 2.76
C LEU A 53 -14.72 -17.08 2.18
N ARG A 54 -15.79 -17.23 2.95
CA ARG A 54 -17.11 -16.64 2.69
C ARG A 54 -17.49 -15.66 3.79
N VAL A 55 -16.76 -14.55 3.87
CA VAL A 55 -16.96 -13.53 4.89
C VAL A 55 -18.21 -12.71 4.61
N ARG A 56 -19.01 -12.44 5.66
CA ARG A 56 -20.14 -11.51 5.63
C ARG A 56 -19.96 -10.40 6.67
N VAL A 57 -20.40 -9.19 6.34
CA VAL A 57 -20.52 -8.05 7.26
C VAL A 57 -21.91 -7.46 7.08
N ASP A 58 -22.68 -7.35 8.17
CA ASP A 58 -24.02 -6.73 8.18
C ASP A 58 -24.93 -7.24 7.02
N GLY A 59 -24.85 -8.53 6.70
CA GLY A 59 -25.62 -9.19 5.63
C GLY A 59 -24.98 -9.16 4.23
N VAL A 60 -23.93 -8.37 4.02
CA VAL A 60 -23.18 -8.28 2.74
C VAL A 60 -22.11 -9.35 2.68
N GLU A 61 -22.11 -10.19 1.62
CA GLU A 61 -20.99 -11.07 1.32
C GLU A 61 -19.81 -10.27 0.75
N ILE A 62 -18.64 -10.41 1.37
CA ILE A 62 -17.44 -9.66 1.05
C ILE A 62 -16.68 -10.38 -0.06
N LYS A 63 -16.54 -9.73 -1.23
CA LYS A 63 -15.69 -10.27 -2.30
C LYS A 63 -14.22 -10.19 -1.87
N PRO A 64 -13.35 -11.12 -2.32
CA PRO A 64 -11.93 -11.03 -2.06
C PRO A 64 -11.31 -9.69 -2.49
N ALA A 65 -11.74 -9.15 -3.64
CA ALA A 65 -11.29 -7.85 -4.13
C ALA A 65 -11.79 -6.64 -3.30
N LEU A 66 -12.78 -6.81 -2.43
CA LEU A 66 -13.27 -5.74 -1.55
C LEU A 66 -12.35 -5.59 -0.32
N ALA A 67 -12.06 -6.71 0.36
CA ALA A 67 -11.30 -6.66 1.61
C ALA A 67 -10.46 -7.90 1.93
N LEU A 68 -10.60 -9.02 1.23
CA LEU A 68 -9.91 -10.29 1.59
C LEU A 68 -8.69 -10.57 0.70
N GLY A 69 -8.06 -9.51 0.19
CA GLY A 69 -6.93 -9.56 -0.72
C GLY A 69 -5.61 -9.38 0.01
N GLY A 70 -5.01 -10.46 0.49
CA GLY A 70 -3.65 -10.41 1.02
C GLY A 70 -2.64 -10.16 -0.11
N TRP A 71 -1.42 -9.77 0.24
CA TRP A 71 -0.36 -9.55 -0.74
C TRP A 71 1.04 -9.58 -0.12
N LEU A 72 2.03 -9.83 -0.99
CA LEU A 72 3.45 -9.66 -0.74
C LEU A 72 4.05 -8.83 -1.87
N ALA A 73 4.91 -7.88 -1.54
CA ALA A 73 5.54 -7.00 -2.51
C ALA A 73 7.04 -6.95 -2.25
N PHE A 74 7.83 -7.30 -3.26
CA PHE A 74 9.28 -7.31 -3.22
C PHE A 74 9.83 -6.16 -4.05
N ARG A 75 10.87 -5.49 -3.55
CA ARG A 75 11.56 -4.41 -4.25
C ARG A 75 13.07 -4.57 -4.13
N PRO A 76 13.85 -4.35 -5.21
CA PRO A 76 15.31 -4.38 -5.13
C PRO A 76 15.85 -3.35 -4.13
N MET A 77 16.87 -3.75 -3.38
CA MET A 77 17.60 -2.92 -2.44
C MET A 77 19.09 -3.25 -2.50
N GLY A 78 19.80 -2.67 -3.47
CA GLY A 78 21.20 -3.00 -3.73
C GLY A 78 21.36 -4.48 -4.09
N SER A 79 22.12 -5.23 -3.29
CA SER A 79 22.31 -6.68 -3.47
C SER A 79 21.23 -7.54 -2.79
N GLU A 80 20.31 -6.92 -2.06
CA GLU A 80 19.22 -7.55 -1.33
C GLU A 80 17.87 -7.13 -1.92
N ALA A 81 16.79 -7.63 -1.35
CA ALA A 81 15.45 -7.10 -1.56
C ALA A 81 14.81 -6.76 -0.22
N MET A 82 13.94 -5.76 -0.26
CA MET A 82 12.91 -5.53 0.75
C MET A 82 11.67 -6.33 0.37
N VAL A 83 11.00 -6.91 1.35
CA VAL A 83 9.62 -7.42 1.22
C VAL A 83 8.73 -6.75 2.25
N MET A 84 7.54 -6.34 1.81
CA MET A 84 6.43 -5.94 2.68
C MET A 84 5.21 -6.77 2.33
N GLY A 85 4.29 -6.94 3.27
CA GLY A 85 3.07 -7.69 3.02
C GLY A 85 1.95 -7.39 3.99
N ASP A 86 0.75 -7.76 3.57
CA ASP A 86 -0.47 -7.76 4.36
C ASP A 86 -1.13 -9.14 4.19
N LEU A 87 -1.12 -9.94 5.26
CA LEU A 87 -1.63 -11.30 5.24
C LEU A 87 -3.03 -11.35 5.85
N VAL A 88 -4.01 -11.90 5.12
CA VAL A 88 -5.38 -12.09 5.62
C VAL A 88 -5.53 -13.47 6.25
N LEU A 89 -5.73 -13.50 7.56
CA LEU A 89 -5.72 -14.71 8.37
C LEU A 89 -6.98 -14.78 9.24
N THR A 90 -7.46 -16.00 9.50
CA THR A 90 -8.46 -16.24 10.52
C THR A 90 -7.82 -16.23 11.91
N GLN A 91 -8.62 -16.11 12.96
CA GLN A 91 -8.14 -16.12 14.35
C GLN A 91 -7.25 -17.34 14.68
N GLN A 92 -7.57 -18.50 14.09
CA GLN A 92 -6.83 -19.75 14.33
C GLN A 92 -5.48 -19.79 13.59
N GLU A 93 -5.37 -19.05 12.48
CA GLU A 93 -4.17 -19.03 11.63
C GLU A 93 -3.13 -18.02 12.11
N ILE A 94 -3.51 -16.98 12.86
CA ILE A 94 -2.62 -15.88 13.27
C ILE A 94 -1.37 -16.40 13.99
N ASN A 95 -1.53 -17.11 15.11
CA ASN A 95 -0.38 -17.47 15.95
C ASN A 95 0.57 -18.48 15.27
N PRO A 96 0.09 -19.55 14.60
CA PRO A 96 0.98 -20.45 13.86
C PRO A 96 1.79 -19.74 12.77
N VAL A 97 1.16 -18.88 11.97
CA VAL A 97 1.83 -18.11 10.92
C VAL A 97 2.85 -17.14 11.52
N MET A 98 2.44 -16.38 12.55
CA MET A 98 3.29 -15.42 13.24
C MET A 98 4.56 -16.06 13.82
N ALA A 99 4.41 -17.20 14.49
CA ALA A 99 5.53 -17.93 15.07
C ALA A 99 6.55 -18.32 14.00
N LYS A 100 6.08 -18.91 12.89
CA LYS A 100 6.95 -19.33 11.79
C LYS A 100 7.66 -18.17 11.11
N LEU A 101 6.97 -17.05 10.90
CA LEU A 101 7.56 -15.83 10.35
C LEU A 101 8.67 -15.30 11.26
N SER A 102 8.39 -15.21 12.56
CA SER A 102 9.34 -14.70 13.56
C SER A 102 10.58 -15.60 13.67
N GLU A 103 10.40 -16.92 13.71
CA GLU A 103 11.50 -17.91 13.69
C GLU A 103 12.37 -17.79 12.43
N SER A 104 11.78 -17.37 11.31
CA SER A 104 12.46 -17.22 10.02
C SER A 104 13.05 -15.82 9.80
N GLY A 105 12.99 -14.94 10.80
CA GLY A 105 13.52 -13.58 10.73
C GLY A 105 12.67 -12.60 9.91
N ILE A 106 11.40 -12.92 9.64
CA ILE A 106 10.44 -11.96 9.08
C ILE A 106 9.83 -11.15 10.22
N THR A 107 9.94 -9.82 10.13
CA THR A 107 9.41 -8.90 11.12
C THR A 107 7.90 -8.79 10.99
N ILE A 108 7.20 -8.91 12.12
CA ILE A 108 5.77 -8.61 12.21
C ILE A 108 5.62 -7.15 12.61
N THR A 109 4.98 -6.35 11.77
CA THR A 109 4.86 -4.90 11.99
C THR A 109 3.48 -4.51 12.53
N ALA A 110 2.43 -5.31 12.27
CA ALA A 110 1.11 -5.11 12.84
C ALA A 110 0.26 -6.39 12.84
N VAL A 111 -0.70 -6.46 13.78
CA VAL A 111 -1.86 -7.35 13.69
C VAL A 111 -3.11 -6.56 14.06
N HIS A 112 -4.09 -6.51 13.17
CA HIS A 112 -5.31 -5.71 13.38
C HIS A 112 -6.49 -6.22 12.54
N ASN A 113 -7.66 -5.62 12.71
CA ASN A 113 -8.83 -5.86 11.87
C ASN A 113 -8.99 -4.79 10.79
N HIS A 114 -9.55 -5.14 9.63
CA HIS A 114 -10.04 -4.15 8.66
C HIS A 114 -11.55 -3.91 8.86
N LEU A 115 -12.30 -4.97 9.15
CA LEU A 115 -13.77 -4.96 9.23
C LEU A 115 -14.22 -5.27 10.64
N LEU A 116 -15.24 -4.55 11.12
CA LEU A 116 -15.96 -4.92 12.34
C LEU A 116 -17.08 -5.91 11.97
N ARG A 117 -17.40 -6.84 12.87
CA ARG A 117 -18.53 -7.79 12.72
C ARG A 117 -18.42 -8.73 11.51
N ALA A 118 -17.21 -8.94 11.00
CA ALA A 118 -16.95 -9.92 9.95
C ALA A 118 -17.16 -11.36 10.47
N GLU A 119 -17.89 -12.16 9.71
CA GLU A 119 -18.17 -13.57 10.01
C GLU A 119 -17.86 -14.45 8.77
N PRO A 120 -16.88 -15.36 8.81
CA PRO A 120 -15.92 -15.56 9.92
C PRO A 120 -15.03 -14.33 10.11
N PHE A 121 -14.57 -14.13 11.35
CA PHE A 121 -13.71 -13.00 11.69
C PHE A 121 -12.31 -13.16 11.10
N THR A 122 -11.83 -12.12 10.42
CA THR A 122 -10.51 -12.04 9.81
C THR A 122 -9.65 -10.97 10.49
N LEU A 123 -8.36 -11.28 10.59
CA LEU A 123 -7.30 -10.40 11.04
C LEU A 123 -6.27 -10.26 9.93
N TYR A 124 -5.54 -9.16 9.98
CA TYR A 124 -4.57 -8.74 8.98
C TYR A 124 -3.24 -8.59 9.68
N MET A 125 -2.21 -9.25 9.14
CA MET A 125 -0.86 -9.24 9.70
C MET A 125 0.08 -8.59 8.71
N HIS A 126 0.63 -7.44 9.09
CA HIS A 126 1.64 -6.76 8.30
C HIS A 126 3.00 -7.35 8.60
N VAL A 127 3.76 -7.57 7.53
CA VAL A 127 5.08 -8.20 7.58
C VAL A 127 6.10 -7.38 6.82
N ALA A 128 7.35 -7.38 7.31
CA ALA A 128 8.48 -6.75 6.66
C ALA A 128 9.71 -7.68 6.71
N GLY A 129 10.58 -7.58 5.72
CA GLY A 129 11.82 -8.33 5.69
C GLY A 129 12.84 -7.76 4.72
N ARG A 130 14.12 -8.04 4.97
CA ARG A 130 15.23 -7.63 4.13
C ARG A 130 16.23 -8.79 4.00
N GLY A 131 16.76 -8.99 2.79
CA GLY A 131 17.78 -10.00 2.54
C GLY A 131 17.69 -10.60 1.15
N ASP A 132 18.10 -11.86 1.03
CA ASP A 132 17.99 -12.60 -0.22
C ASP A 132 16.51 -12.83 -0.60
N PRO A 133 16.05 -12.35 -1.77
CA PRO A 133 14.64 -12.38 -2.13
C PRO A 133 14.06 -13.80 -2.25
N VAL A 134 14.87 -14.79 -2.64
CA VAL A 134 14.42 -16.18 -2.78
C VAL A 134 14.27 -16.83 -1.40
N LYS A 135 15.19 -16.57 -0.48
CA LYS A 135 15.09 -17.03 0.92
C LYS A 135 13.90 -16.39 1.64
N LEU A 136 13.69 -15.09 1.45
CA LEU A 136 12.51 -14.39 1.99
C LEU A 136 11.22 -15.04 1.47
N ALA A 137 11.13 -15.29 0.17
CA ALA A 137 9.98 -15.95 -0.44
C ALA A 137 9.74 -17.37 0.10
N ALA A 138 10.79 -18.16 0.30
CA ALA A 138 10.69 -19.50 0.88
C ALA A 138 10.19 -19.46 2.34
N ALA A 139 10.69 -18.54 3.17
CA ALA A 139 10.21 -18.36 4.54
C ALA A 139 8.72 -17.97 4.58
N LEU A 140 8.30 -17.06 3.70
CA LEU A 140 6.91 -16.65 3.54
C LEU A 140 6.02 -17.81 3.08
N HIS A 141 6.50 -18.65 2.17
CA HIS A 141 5.79 -19.87 1.75
C HIS A 141 5.55 -20.82 2.92
N GLU A 142 6.59 -21.14 3.68
CA GLU A 142 6.49 -22.06 4.83
C GLU A 142 5.53 -21.53 5.90
N ALA A 143 5.51 -20.23 6.13
CA ALA A 143 4.54 -19.61 7.04
C ALA A 143 3.11 -19.67 6.48
N LEU A 144 2.90 -19.33 5.20
CA LEU A 144 1.58 -19.38 4.57
C LEU A 144 1.01 -20.81 4.52
N ALA A 145 1.86 -21.83 4.46
CA ALA A 145 1.46 -23.24 4.54
C ALA A 145 0.83 -23.63 5.90
N LEU A 146 0.98 -22.79 6.93
CA LEU A 146 0.28 -22.92 8.22
C LEU A 146 -1.09 -22.23 8.23
N SER A 147 -1.55 -21.76 7.07
CA SER A 147 -2.89 -21.20 6.85
C SER A 147 -3.60 -21.89 5.69
N ALA A 148 -4.90 -21.64 5.53
CA ALA A 148 -5.67 -22.08 4.37
C ALA A 148 -5.58 -21.12 3.17
N THR A 149 -4.65 -20.14 3.19
CA THR A 149 -4.49 -19.17 2.10
C THR A 149 -4.29 -19.89 0.76
N PRO A 150 -5.17 -19.70 -0.24
CA PRO A 150 -5.05 -20.38 -1.52
C PRO A 150 -3.77 -19.95 -2.24
N MET A 151 -2.88 -20.91 -2.55
CA MET A 151 -1.63 -20.64 -3.28
C MET A 151 -1.73 -20.93 -4.78
N ALA A 152 -2.65 -21.82 -5.18
CA ALA A 152 -2.91 -22.10 -6.57
C ALA A 152 -3.61 -20.91 -7.25
N LEU A 153 -3.14 -20.53 -8.45
CA LEU A 153 -3.83 -19.56 -9.27
C LEU A 153 -5.12 -20.19 -9.81
N THR A 154 -6.27 -19.60 -9.49
CA THR A 154 -7.52 -19.93 -10.18
C THR A 154 -7.54 -19.18 -11.52
N THR A 155 -7.44 -19.92 -12.63
CA THR A 155 -7.25 -19.39 -13.99
C THR A 155 -8.46 -18.71 -14.63
N ALA A 156 -9.56 -18.49 -13.89
CA ALA A 156 -10.73 -17.83 -14.43
C ALA A 156 -10.77 -16.36 -13.98
N ALA A 157 -10.21 -15.46 -14.81
CA ALA A 157 -10.65 -14.07 -14.77
C ALA A 157 -12.13 -14.07 -15.18
N ALA A 158 -13.02 -13.79 -14.24
CA ALA A 158 -14.42 -13.57 -14.57
C ALA A 158 -14.49 -12.44 -15.63
N PRO A 159 -15.29 -12.58 -16.70
CA PRO A 159 -15.43 -11.53 -17.69
C PRO A 159 -15.78 -10.21 -17.00
N ALA A 160 -15.18 -9.12 -17.48
CA ALA A 160 -15.46 -7.78 -16.98
C ALA A 160 -16.96 -7.49 -17.15
N THR A 161 -17.71 -7.71 -16.09
CA THR A 161 -19.12 -7.33 -16.01
C THR A 161 -19.14 -5.85 -15.69
N ALA A 162 -19.98 -5.11 -16.42
CA ALA A 162 -20.26 -3.73 -16.05
C ALA A 162 -20.70 -3.69 -14.59
N LEU A 163 -20.11 -2.78 -13.82
CA LEU A 163 -20.53 -2.58 -12.44
C LEU A 163 -21.94 -2.00 -12.42
N ASP A 164 -22.77 -2.47 -11.50
CA ASP A 164 -24.06 -1.85 -11.17
C ASP A 164 -23.85 -0.58 -10.34
N LEU A 165 -23.04 0.35 -10.88
CA LEU A 165 -22.66 1.64 -10.29
C LEU A 165 -22.38 2.64 -11.41
N ASP A 166 -22.74 3.90 -11.18
CA ASP A 166 -22.27 5.00 -12.02
C ASP A 166 -20.80 5.33 -11.69
N GLN A 167 -19.89 4.56 -12.28
CA GLN A 167 -18.45 4.75 -12.09
C GLN A 167 -18.00 6.16 -12.46
N ALA A 168 -18.55 6.76 -13.52
CA ALA A 168 -18.14 8.08 -13.97
C ALA A 168 -18.52 9.17 -12.95
N ALA A 169 -19.70 9.08 -12.35
CA ALA A 169 -20.12 9.99 -11.28
C ALA A 169 -19.27 9.82 -10.01
N ILE A 170 -18.94 8.59 -9.63
CA ILE A 170 -18.07 8.31 -8.48
C ILE A 170 -16.65 8.88 -8.73
N GLU A 171 -16.05 8.59 -9.89
CA GLU A 171 -14.74 9.11 -10.27
C GLU A 171 -14.71 10.64 -10.27
N LYS A 172 -15.75 11.28 -10.81
CA LYS A 172 -15.90 12.74 -10.80
C LYS A 172 -15.97 13.28 -9.36
N THR A 173 -16.70 12.60 -8.48
CA THR A 173 -16.87 13.02 -7.08
C THR A 173 -15.58 12.86 -6.29
N LEU A 174 -14.88 11.74 -6.44
CA LEU A 174 -13.62 11.50 -5.76
C LEU A 174 -12.47 12.33 -6.36
N GLY A 175 -12.58 12.71 -7.64
CA GLY A 175 -11.54 13.44 -8.37
C GLY A 175 -10.40 12.54 -8.84
N GLN A 176 -10.63 11.24 -8.97
CA GLN A 176 -9.63 10.24 -9.35
C GLN A 176 -10.25 9.11 -10.17
N LYS A 177 -9.42 8.46 -10.99
CA LYS A 177 -9.84 7.31 -11.80
C LYS A 177 -9.83 6.03 -10.98
N GLY A 178 -10.83 5.19 -11.20
CA GLY A 178 -10.95 3.88 -10.56
C GLY A 178 -10.63 2.75 -11.54
N LYS A 179 -10.26 1.60 -11.00
CA LYS A 179 -10.05 0.36 -11.74
C LYS A 179 -11.03 -0.70 -11.26
N VAL A 180 -11.69 -1.39 -12.19
CA VAL A 180 -12.55 -2.53 -11.84
C VAL A 180 -11.72 -3.80 -11.74
N ASN A 181 -11.84 -4.50 -10.62
CA ASN A 181 -11.20 -5.79 -10.38
C ASN A 181 -12.15 -6.69 -9.58
N GLY A 182 -12.41 -7.91 -10.06
CA GLY A 182 -13.31 -8.86 -9.38
C GLY A 182 -14.72 -8.32 -9.13
N GLY A 183 -15.21 -7.38 -9.95
CA GLY A 183 -16.49 -6.71 -9.74
C GLY A 183 -16.52 -5.77 -8.52
N VAL A 184 -15.38 -5.16 -8.21
CA VAL A 184 -15.18 -4.09 -7.21
C VAL A 184 -14.48 -2.93 -7.91
N LEU A 185 -14.95 -1.71 -7.70
CA LEU A 185 -14.30 -0.48 -8.17
C LEU A 185 -13.25 -0.06 -7.14
N GLN A 186 -11.99 -0.01 -7.53
CA GLN A 186 -10.85 0.25 -6.64
C GLN A 186 -10.19 1.58 -7.02
N PHE A 187 -9.84 2.38 -6.01
CA PHE A 187 -9.08 3.62 -6.14
C PHE A 187 -7.82 3.53 -5.30
N SER A 188 -6.78 4.22 -5.76
CA SER A 188 -5.49 4.36 -5.09
C SER A 188 -5.09 5.82 -5.14
N ALA A 189 -5.02 6.49 -4.00
CA ALA A 189 -4.59 7.87 -3.90
C ALA A 189 -3.21 7.95 -3.22
N ALA A 190 -2.26 8.56 -3.92
CA ALA A 190 -0.92 8.81 -3.42
C ALA A 190 -0.91 9.93 -2.38
N ARG A 191 -0.13 9.77 -1.31
CA ARG A 191 0.18 10.87 -0.39
C ARG A 191 1.05 11.92 -1.09
N GLY A 192 0.92 13.17 -0.65
CA GLY A 192 1.69 14.30 -1.20
C GLY A 192 3.16 14.28 -0.83
N GLN A 193 3.51 13.63 0.28
CA GLN A 193 4.89 13.44 0.72
C GLN A 193 5.32 11.98 0.52
N PRO A 194 6.58 11.73 0.12
CA PRO A 194 7.14 10.38 0.09
C PRO A 194 7.04 9.70 1.45
N VAL A 195 6.83 8.38 1.42
CA VAL A 195 6.83 7.54 2.62
C VAL A 195 8.11 6.73 2.63
N LYS A 196 8.73 6.63 3.80
CA LYS A 196 9.87 5.76 4.04
C LYS A 196 9.62 4.84 5.23
N ASP A 197 10.33 3.73 5.30
CA ASP A 197 10.47 2.87 6.47
C ASP A 197 11.94 2.46 6.59
N GLU A 198 12.53 2.62 7.78
CA GLU A 198 13.97 2.44 8.02
C GLU A 198 14.86 3.21 7.02
N GLY A 199 14.40 4.40 6.59
CA GLY A 199 15.11 5.26 5.64
C GLY A 199 14.97 4.88 4.16
N MET A 200 14.24 3.80 3.85
CA MET A 200 14.00 3.32 2.48
C MET A 200 12.65 3.78 1.95
N ASP A 201 12.59 4.24 0.70
CA ASP A 201 11.33 4.64 0.07
C ASP A 201 10.33 3.46 -0.02
N VAL A 202 9.10 3.69 0.44
CA VAL A 202 7.97 2.77 0.36
C VAL A 202 7.00 3.27 -0.72
N PRO A 203 7.05 2.71 -1.95
CA PRO A 203 6.16 3.13 -3.02
C PRO A 203 4.72 2.69 -2.75
N GLU A 204 3.77 3.32 -3.43
CA GLU A 204 2.33 3.04 -3.32
C GLU A 204 2.00 1.55 -3.46
N SER A 205 2.67 0.86 -4.38
CA SER A 205 2.52 -0.57 -4.64
C SER A 205 3.03 -1.48 -3.50
N MET A 206 3.61 -0.90 -2.44
CA MET A 206 4.03 -1.55 -1.20
C MET A 206 3.22 -1.11 0.02
N GLY A 207 2.04 -0.51 -0.19
CA GLY A 207 1.06 -0.27 0.88
C GLY A 207 1.09 1.14 1.49
N SER A 208 1.71 2.11 0.83
CA SER A 208 1.70 3.52 1.27
C SER A 208 0.62 4.39 0.60
N ALA A 209 -0.17 3.82 -0.31
CA ALA A 209 -1.31 4.50 -0.93
C ALA A 209 -2.58 4.38 -0.09
N ILE A 210 -3.45 5.38 -0.18
CA ILE A 210 -4.81 5.34 0.36
C ILE A 210 -5.66 4.46 -0.56
N GLY A 211 -6.17 3.35 -0.04
CA GLY A 211 -7.03 2.42 -0.76
C GLY A 211 -8.51 2.70 -0.53
N ILE A 212 -9.33 2.67 -1.58
CA ILE A 212 -10.80 2.70 -1.49
C ILE A 212 -11.36 1.63 -2.42
N ASN A 213 -12.10 0.67 -1.87
CA ASN A 213 -12.70 -0.44 -2.60
C ASN A 213 -14.23 -0.39 -2.48
N MET A 214 -14.93 -0.35 -3.60
CA MET A 214 -16.37 -0.14 -3.69
C MET A 214 -17.05 -1.33 -4.40
N GLN A 215 -17.78 -2.15 -3.65
CA GLN A 215 -18.53 -3.30 -4.14
C GLN A 215 -20.02 -2.96 -4.28
N PRO A 216 -20.61 -3.03 -5.48
CA PRO A 216 -22.06 -2.86 -5.63
C PRO A 216 -22.83 -3.91 -4.82
N THR A 217 -23.88 -3.48 -4.12
CA THR A 217 -24.79 -4.36 -3.35
C THR A 217 -26.23 -4.35 -3.89
N GLY A 218 -26.44 -3.70 -5.04
CA GLY A 218 -27.75 -3.53 -5.68
C GLY A 218 -28.53 -2.32 -5.16
N GLY A 219 -29.54 -1.91 -5.93
CA GLY A 219 -30.44 -0.79 -5.54
C GLY A 219 -29.72 0.56 -5.40
N GLY A 220 -28.65 0.79 -6.16
CA GLY A 220 -27.83 2.00 -6.08
C GLY A 220 -26.92 2.09 -4.84
N LYS A 221 -26.84 1.02 -4.03
CA LYS A 221 -26.00 0.94 -2.83
C LYS A 221 -24.64 0.30 -3.11
N VAL A 222 -23.70 0.64 -2.25
CA VAL A 222 -22.32 0.18 -2.35
C VAL A 222 -21.74 -0.12 -0.96
N ALA A 223 -21.22 -1.34 -0.79
CA ALA A 223 -20.38 -1.69 0.34
C ALA A 223 -18.96 -1.19 0.05
N THR A 224 -18.41 -0.36 0.93
CA THR A 224 -17.14 0.32 0.73
C THR A 224 -16.26 0.20 1.95
N THR A 225 -14.99 -0.13 1.72
CA THR A 225 -13.95 -0.25 2.74
C THR A 225 -12.60 0.10 2.12
N GLY A 226 -11.62 0.32 2.98
CA GLY A 226 -10.26 0.59 2.58
C GLY A 226 -9.47 1.09 3.78
N ASP A 227 -8.47 1.91 3.52
CA ASP A 227 -7.64 2.52 4.53
C ASP A 227 -7.14 3.89 4.08
N PHE A 228 -7.17 4.84 5.01
CA PHE A 228 -6.45 6.08 4.88
C PHE A 228 -5.08 5.95 5.52
N VAL A 229 -4.05 6.42 4.82
CA VAL A 229 -2.69 6.61 5.33
C VAL A 229 -2.58 8.07 5.74
N LEU A 230 -2.28 8.36 7.01
CA LEU A 230 -2.48 9.68 7.64
C LEU A 230 -1.28 10.08 8.50
N THR A 231 -0.90 11.35 8.50
CA THR A 231 -0.04 11.91 9.56
C THR A 231 -0.86 12.15 10.83
N ALA A 232 -0.18 12.35 11.97
CA ALA A 232 -0.84 12.57 13.27
C ALA A 232 -1.91 13.68 13.26
N ASP A 233 -1.63 14.79 12.58
CA ASP A 233 -2.53 15.95 12.43
C ASP A 233 -3.74 15.65 11.54
N GLU A 234 -3.68 14.62 10.70
CA GLU A 234 -4.75 14.25 9.75
C GLU A 234 -5.74 13.24 10.33
N VAL A 235 -5.35 12.45 11.34
CA VAL A 235 -6.16 11.37 11.94
C VAL A 235 -7.54 11.87 12.37
N ASN A 236 -7.61 12.80 13.33
CA ASN A 236 -8.89 13.25 13.87
C ASN A 236 -9.74 14.05 12.88
N PRO A 237 -9.19 14.92 12.01
CA PRO A 237 -9.95 15.56 10.94
C PRO A 237 -10.61 14.56 9.98
N VAL A 238 -9.89 13.52 9.55
CA VAL A 238 -10.43 12.47 8.68
C VAL A 238 -11.51 11.66 9.40
N LEU A 239 -11.26 11.23 10.63
CA LEU A 239 -12.25 10.53 11.46
C LEU A 239 -13.55 11.31 11.54
N LYS A 240 -13.49 12.60 11.88
CA LYS A 240 -14.66 13.47 11.99
C LYS A 240 -15.41 13.57 10.66
N ALA A 241 -14.69 13.72 9.55
CA ALA A 241 -15.29 13.79 8.22
C ALA A 241 -16.02 12.47 7.85
N LEU A 242 -15.41 11.31 8.09
CA LEU A 242 -16.04 10.01 7.86
C LEU A 242 -17.30 9.84 8.71
N ARG A 243 -17.20 10.09 10.03
CA ARG A 243 -18.32 9.94 10.97
C ARG A 243 -19.49 10.89 10.65
N ALA A 244 -19.21 12.14 10.28
CA ALA A 244 -20.24 13.10 9.88
C ALA A 244 -21.02 12.67 8.62
N ASN A 245 -20.43 11.81 7.79
CA ASN A 245 -21.05 11.28 6.59
C ASN A 245 -21.57 9.84 6.74
N GLY A 246 -21.64 9.32 7.98
CA GLY A 246 -22.16 7.98 8.27
C GLY A 246 -21.22 6.84 7.85
N ILE A 247 -19.93 7.14 7.64
CA ILE A 247 -18.90 6.12 7.36
C ILE A 247 -18.27 5.71 8.70
N GLU A 248 -18.31 4.41 9.01
CA GLU A 248 -17.76 3.85 10.23
C GLU A 248 -16.24 3.79 10.16
N VAL A 249 -15.54 4.20 11.22
CA VAL A 249 -14.10 3.93 11.38
C VAL A 249 -13.97 2.61 12.15
N THR A 250 -13.25 1.66 11.58
CA THR A 250 -13.18 0.27 12.07
C THR A 250 -11.87 -0.05 12.79
N ALA A 251 -10.78 0.68 12.49
CA ALA A 251 -9.49 0.56 13.17
C ALA A 251 -8.64 1.82 12.93
N ILE A 252 -7.73 2.12 13.88
CA ILE A 252 -6.65 3.11 13.74
C ILE A 252 -5.38 2.47 14.32
N HIS A 253 -4.33 2.33 13.51
CA HIS A 253 -3.08 1.65 13.88
C HIS A 253 -1.92 2.09 12.98
N ASN A 254 -0.83 1.33 12.92
CA ASN A 254 0.32 1.58 12.04
C ASN A 254 0.60 0.29 11.24
N HIS A 255 1.11 0.39 10.01
CA HIS A 255 1.56 -0.77 9.21
C HIS A 255 3.08 -0.98 9.26
N MET A 256 3.82 0.05 9.67
CA MET A 256 5.28 0.10 9.70
C MET A 256 5.74 0.48 11.11
N LEU A 257 6.99 0.15 11.44
CA LEU A 257 7.56 0.39 12.77
C LEU A 257 8.42 1.66 12.81
N ALA A 258 9.14 1.96 11.73
CA ALA A 258 10.13 3.03 11.64
C ALA A 258 9.85 3.96 10.45
N ASP A 259 8.58 4.29 10.26
CA ASP A 259 8.08 5.08 9.15
C ASP A 259 8.39 6.57 9.27
N GLU A 260 8.71 7.18 8.13
CA GLU A 260 8.96 8.61 7.98
C GLU A 260 8.17 9.18 6.79
N PRO A 261 7.29 10.19 7.00
CA PRO A 261 6.87 10.72 8.31
C PRO A 261 6.16 9.64 9.14
N ARG A 262 5.89 9.88 10.44
CA ARG A 262 5.09 8.95 11.23
C ARG A 262 3.65 8.91 10.71
N LEU A 263 3.20 7.74 10.31
CA LEU A 263 1.91 7.45 9.70
C LEU A 263 1.02 6.60 10.60
N PHE A 264 -0.27 6.85 10.47
CA PHE A 264 -1.36 6.09 11.05
C PHE A 264 -2.26 5.62 9.91
N PHE A 265 -2.74 4.40 10.01
CA PHE A 265 -3.64 3.77 9.05
C PHE A 265 -5.03 3.71 9.68
N MET A 266 -6.03 4.19 8.96
CA MET A 266 -7.42 4.24 9.42
C MET A 266 -8.32 3.45 8.49
N HIS A 267 -8.81 2.30 8.96
CA HIS A 267 -9.79 1.52 8.21
C HIS A 267 -11.20 2.05 8.45
N PHE A 268 -12.05 1.81 7.46
CA PHE A 268 -13.42 2.28 7.49
C PHE A 268 -14.38 1.32 6.78
N TRP A 269 -15.66 1.41 7.10
CA TRP A 269 -16.74 0.62 6.51
C TRP A 269 -17.98 1.48 6.26
N ALA A 270 -18.63 1.27 5.12
CA ALA A 270 -19.95 1.82 4.82
C ALA A 270 -20.71 0.87 3.89
N ASN A 271 -22.03 0.83 4.01
CA ASN A 271 -22.91 0.22 3.02
C ASN A 271 -24.16 1.09 2.85
N ASP A 272 -24.10 2.00 1.88
CA ASP A 272 -25.15 3.01 1.66
C ASP A 272 -25.20 3.43 0.18
N GLU A 273 -26.06 4.39 -0.16
CA GLU A 273 -26.16 4.97 -1.50
C GLU A 273 -24.80 5.44 -2.03
N ALA A 274 -24.46 5.03 -3.26
CA ALA A 274 -23.11 5.23 -3.80
C ALA A 274 -22.67 6.70 -3.88
N GLY A 275 -23.58 7.60 -4.23
CA GLY A 275 -23.29 9.04 -4.26
C GLY A 275 -23.01 9.63 -2.88
N LYS A 276 -23.72 9.16 -1.84
CA LYS A 276 -23.51 9.59 -0.46
C LYS A 276 -22.18 9.11 0.08
N VAL A 277 -21.86 7.82 -0.14
CA VAL A 277 -20.56 7.24 0.25
C VAL A 277 -19.41 7.96 -0.45
N ALA A 278 -19.50 8.19 -1.78
CA ALA A 278 -18.48 8.91 -2.53
C ALA A 278 -18.28 10.35 -2.03
N THR A 279 -19.36 11.05 -1.70
CA THR A 279 -19.29 12.42 -1.14
C THR A 279 -18.61 12.44 0.23
N GLY A 280 -18.93 11.48 1.10
CA GLY A 280 -18.28 11.35 2.41
C GLY A 280 -16.78 11.04 2.30
N LEU A 281 -16.41 10.17 1.37
CA LEU A 281 -15.01 9.85 1.09
C LEU A 281 -14.24 11.03 0.51
N ARG A 282 -14.85 11.81 -0.39
CA ARG A 282 -14.27 13.06 -0.88
C ARG A 282 -13.99 14.03 0.27
N ALA A 283 -14.95 14.21 1.17
CA ALA A 283 -14.81 15.10 2.32
C ALA A 283 -13.68 14.66 3.28
N ALA A 284 -13.43 13.35 3.38
CA ALA A 284 -12.29 12.81 4.12
C ALA A 284 -10.96 12.99 3.38
N LEU A 285 -10.91 12.71 2.07
CA LEU A 285 -9.74 12.95 1.22
C LEU A 285 -9.31 14.43 1.22
N ASP A 286 -10.26 15.38 1.32
CA ASP A 286 -9.99 16.82 1.48
C ASP A 286 -9.20 17.17 2.75
N LYS A 287 -9.10 16.25 3.71
CA LYS A 287 -8.32 16.45 4.95
C LYS A 287 -6.90 15.89 4.85
N VAL A 288 -6.55 15.25 3.74
CA VAL A 288 -5.27 14.58 3.54
C VAL A 288 -4.43 15.34 2.53
N SER A 289 -3.12 15.42 2.78
CA SER A 289 -2.17 15.87 1.75
C SER A 289 -1.97 14.78 0.69
N LEU A 290 -2.55 14.98 -0.49
CA LEU A 290 -2.45 14.06 -1.64
C LEU A 290 -1.47 14.58 -2.70
N ALA A 291 -0.83 13.68 -3.45
CA ALA A 291 0.00 14.04 -4.59
C ALA A 291 -0.84 14.73 -5.66
N GLY A 292 -0.35 15.86 -6.19
CA GLY A 292 -1.09 16.67 -7.17
C GLY A 292 -2.31 17.41 -6.58
N GLY A 293 -2.52 17.36 -5.26
CA GLY A 293 -3.56 18.12 -4.58
C GLY A 293 -3.25 19.62 -4.56
N ALA A 294 -4.31 20.44 -4.64
CA ALA A 294 -4.19 21.85 -4.29
C ALA A 294 -3.79 21.97 -2.80
N PRO A 295 -3.01 23.00 -2.41
CA PRO A 295 -2.63 23.19 -1.03
C PRO A 295 -3.85 23.25 -0.08
N LYS A 296 -3.71 22.75 1.15
CA LYS A 296 -4.78 22.74 2.17
C LYS A 296 -5.41 24.14 2.27
N ALA A 297 -6.74 24.22 2.35
CA ALA A 297 -7.45 25.49 2.50
C ALA A 297 -6.99 26.20 3.79
N GLY A 298 -6.44 27.41 3.64
CA GLY A 298 -5.78 28.16 4.74
C GLY A 298 -4.27 28.34 4.57
N MET A 299 -3.65 27.71 3.57
CA MET A 299 -2.23 27.91 3.22
C MET A 299 -2.02 29.26 2.52
N ASP A 300 -0.99 30.01 2.94
CA ASP A 300 -0.65 31.32 2.36
C ASP A 300 -0.45 31.19 0.83
N PRO A 301 -1.08 32.07 0.02
CA PRO A 301 -0.89 32.08 -1.43
C PRO A 301 0.58 32.14 -1.88
N GLN A 302 1.48 32.73 -1.10
CA GLN A 302 2.93 32.77 -1.38
C GLN A 302 3.59 31.38 -1.26
N CYS A 303 2.99 30.45 -0.53
CA CYS A 303 3.49 29.08 -0.40
C CYS A 303 3.10 28.17 -1.57
N LYS A 304 2.29 28.65 -2.52
CA LYS A 304 2.00 27.93 -3.78
C LYS A 304 3.25 27.77 -4.65
N GLU A 305 4.10 28.79 -4.72
CA GLU A 305 5.33 28.76 -5.52
C GLU A 305 6.44 27.99 -4.80
N VAL A 306 6.52 28.08 -3.47
CA VAL A 306 7.47 27.31 -2.65
C VAL A 306 7.24 25.81 -2.83
N VAL A 307 6.00 25.32 -2.77
CA VAL A 307 5.70 23.88 -2.91
C VAL A 307 5.76 23.39 -4.36
N ALA A 308 5.53 24.26 -5.35
CA ALA A 308 5.50 23.88 -6.76
C ALA A 308 6.88 23.90 -7.45
N ALA A 309 7.90 24.52 -6.85
CA ALA A 309 9.21 24.72 -7.47
C ALA A 309 10.38 24.43 -6.51
N GLN A 310 10.77 23.16 -6.38
CA GLN A 310 12.14 22.60 -6.30
C GLN A 310 12.25 21.30 -5.45
N LYS A 311 13.31 20.53 -5.69
CA LYS A 311 13.48 19.13 -5.25
C LYS A 311 13.84 18.91 -3.77
N GLN A 312 14.09 19.96 -2.99
CA GLN A 312 14.45 19.88 -1.56
C GLN A 312 14.25 21.25 -0.92
N HIS A 313 13.50 21.31 0.19
CA HIS A 313 13.37 22.51 1.03
C HIS A 313 13.94 22.24 2.42
N SER A 314 14.47 23.30 3.05
CA SER A 314 14.88 23.28 4.46
C SER A 314 13.66 23.30 5.40
N ALA A 315 13.82 22.76 6.61
CA ALA A 315 12.75 22.73 7.61
C ALA A 315 12.17 24.12 7.92
N ASP A 316 13.00 25.17 7.87
CA ASP A 316 12.62 26.56 8.11
C ASP A 316 11.71 27.15 7.02
N GLU A 317 11.85 26.68 5.77
CA GLU A 317 11.00 27.12 4.65
C GLU A 317 9.61 26.48 4.71
N VAL A 318 9.55 25.23 5.16
CA VAL A 318 8.30 24.50 5.39
C VAL A 318 7.53 25.08 6.59
N ALA A 319 8.23 25.46 7.65
CA ALA A 319 7.64 26.07 8.85
C ALA A 319 6.96 27.43 8.56
N LYS A 320 7.51 28.23 7.64
CA LYS A 320 6.92 29.51 7.21
C LYS A 320 5.59 29.35 6.45
N CYS A 321 5.31 28.16 5.94
CA CYS A 321 4.12 27.86 5.16
C CYS A 321 2.97 27.24 5.95
N GLY A 322 3.02 27.34 7.28
CA GLY A 322 1.92 26.92 8.15
C GLY A 322 1.89 25.42 8.47
N GLN A 323 2.95 24.68 8.15
CA GLN A 323 3.21 23.41 8.81
C GLN A 323 3.84 23.71 10.18
N GLN A 324 3.01 24.00 11.18
CA GLN A 324 3.51 24.14 12.55
C GLN A 324 4.04 22.77 13.01
N GLN A 325 5.34 22.75 13.35
CA GLN A 325 5.93 21.70 14.18
C GLN A 325 5.47 21.91 15.62
N GLU A 326 4.85 20.89 16.22
CA GLU A 326 4.88 20.63 17.66
C GLU A 326 5.21 19.15 17.88
#